data_AF-A0A193FUB6-F1
#
_entry.id   AF-A0A193FUB6-F1
#
_cell.length_a   1.000
_cell.length_b   1.000
_cell.length_c   1.000
_cell.angle_alpha   90.00
_cell.angle_beta   90.00
_cell.angle_gamma   90.00
#
_symmetry.space_group_name_H-M   'P 1'
#
loop_
_entity.id
_entity.type
_entity.pdbx_description
1 polymer ?
#
loop_
_entity_poly.entity_id
_entity_poly.type
_entity_poly.pdbx_seq_one_letter_code
_entity_poly.pdbx_strand_id
1 'polypeptide(L)'
;MPPAASGLAPRRNNRNPDLGKKVIRSGYAVHISDHTTKRVFDELREIDASRYTFAAAALLRLFMERVCRAYARKCGIGDTGDLSAVIGRCANHMEREKGASKSVFQIWRTLSSNAQHYLSPGTLGAYIHGGTTPVLTELRRGWTDLEEGFTLMLDTIG
;
A
#
# COMPACT_ATOMS: atom_id res chain seq x y z
N MET A 1 2.92 62.19 -0.74
CA MET A 1 3.03 60.85 -0.11
C MET A 1 2.83 59.79 -1.19
N PRO A 2 3.75 58.83 -1.36
CA PRO A 2 3.54 57.72 -2.31
C PRO A 2 2.60 56.65 -1.71
N PRO A 3 1.85 55.90 -2.54
CA PRO A 3 0.97 54.84 -2.06
C PRO A 3 1.75 53.58 -1.68
N ALA A 4 1.25 52.87 -0.66
CA ALA A 4 1.83 51.66 -0.10
C ALA A 4 1.78 50.49 -1.09
N ALA A 5 2.90 49.77 -1.21
CA ALA A 5 3.01 48.56 -2.02
C ALA A 5 2.17 47.43 -1.41
N SER A 6 1.21 46.91 -2.17
CA SER A 6 0.43 45.71 -1.85
C SER A 6 1.34 44.48 -1.86
N GLY A 7 1.57 43.88 -0.70
CA GLY A 7 2.32 42.63 -0.57
C GLY A 7 1.59 41.48 -1.27
N LEU A 8 2.23 40.91 -2.29
CA LEU A 8 1.76 39.70 -2.97
C LEU A 8 1.83 38.52 -1.98
N ALA A 9 0.68 37.90 -1.72
CA ALA A 9 0.62 36.66 -0.95
C ALA A 9 1.50 35.58 -1.62
N PRO A 10 2.31 34.83 -0.88
CA PRO A 10 3.19 33.83 -1.45
C PRO A 10 2.39 32.76 -2.20
N ARG A 11 2.69 32.62 -3.48
CA ARG A 11 2.07 31.65 -4.39
C ARG A 11 2.30 30.25 -3.85
N ARG A 12 1.25 29.55 -3.42
CA ARG A 12 1.32 28.20 -2.84
C ARG A 12 1.88 27.24 -3.89
N ASN A 13 3.17 26.92 -3.80
CA ASN A 13 3.83 25.97 -4.68
C ASN A 13 3.22 24.56 -4.47
N ASN A 14 3.03 23.80 -5.54
CA ASN A 14 2.58 22.42 -5.44
C ASN A 14 3.63 21.64 -4.63
N ARG A 15 3.23 21.12 -3.46
CA ARG A 15 4.10 20.20 -2.71
C ARG A 15 4.36 19.00 -3.61
N ASN A 16 5.62 18.75 -3.95
CA ASN A 16 5.97 17.52 -4.66
C ASN A 16 5.53 16.34 -3.77
N PRO A 17 4.62 15.48 -4.25
CA PRO A 17 4.18 14.33 -3.48
C PRO A 17 5.37 13.51 -3.04
N ASP A 18 6.49 13.44 -3.77
CA ASP A 18 7.65 12.58 -3.47
C ASP A 18 8.51 13.02 -2.26
N LEU A 19 8.27 14.20 -1.67
CA LEU A 19 9.04 14.71 -0.53
C LEU A 19 8.48 14.33 0.87
N GLY A 20 7.39 13.55 0.93
CA GLY A 20 6.78 13.10 2.17
C GLY A 20 7.55 11.98 2.88
N LYS A 21 7.46 11.96 4.21
CA LYS A 21 8.12 10.97 5.09
C LYS A 21 7.30 9.70 5.33
N LYS A 22 6.10 9.60 4.75
CA LYS A 22 5.12 8.54 5.01
C LYS A 22 4.91 7.68 3.77
N VAL A 23 4.72 6.38 3.97
CA VAL A 23 4.31 5.45 2.90
C VAL A 23 2.87 5.75 2.48
N ILE A 24 1.97 5.76 3.45
CA ILE A 24 0.55 6.04 3.25
C ILE A 24 0.34 7.55 3.07
N ARG A 25 -0.46 7.92 2.07
CA ARG A 25 -0.80 9.32 1.78
C ARG A 25 -1.65 9.91 2.90
N SER A 26 -1.44 11.20 3.17
CA SER A 26 -2.29 11.94 4.08
C SER A 26 -3.73 11.95 3.56
N GLY A 27 -4.69 11.57 4.42
CA GLY A 27 -6.12 11.56 4.08
C GLY A 27 -6.68 10.20 3.66
N TYR A 28 -5.82 9.18 3.44
CA TYR A 28 -6.33 7.83 3.27
C TYR A 28 -7.00 7.34 4.56
N ALA A 29 -8.26 6.95 4.46
CA ALA A 29 -9.07 6.46 5.55
C ALA A 29 -9.92 5.29 5.07
N VAL A 30 -9.92 4.21 5.86
CA VAL A 30 -10.67 2.99 5.57
C VAL A 30 -11.05 2.34 6.90
N HIS A 31 -12.19 1.65 6.92
CA HIS A 31 -12.60 0.89 8.08
C HIS A 31 -11.83 -0.45 8.13
N ILE A 32 -11.28 -0.80 9.29
CA ILE A 32 -10.57 -2.07 9.52
C ILE A 32 -11.11 -2.67 10.81
N SER A 33 -11.90 -3.75 10.67
CA SER A 33 -12.57 -4.42 11.79
C SER A 33 -11.60 -5.28 12.63
N ASP A 34 -10.67 -5.97 11.98
CA ASP A 34 -9.65 -6.78 12.69
C ASP A 34 -8.65 -5.87 13.42
N HIS A 35 -8.68 -5.95 14.75
CA HIS A 35 -7.87 -5.12 15.64
C HIS A 35 -6.36 -5.24 15.37
N THR A 36 -5.85 -6.42 15.01
CA THR A 36 -4.42 -6.58 14.73
C THR A 36 -4.06 -5.94 13.39
N THR A 37 -4.86 -6.14 12.34
CA THR A 37 -4.67 -5.48 11.04
C THR A 37 -4.77 -3.96 11.17
N LYS A 38 -5.70 -3.47 11.99
CA LYS A 38 -5.85 -2.05 12.34
C LYS A 38 -4.57 -1.49 12.97
N ARG A 39 -3.99 -2.18 13.96
CA ARG A 39 -2.72 -1.76 14.58
C ARG A 39 -1.56 -1.70 13.59
N VAL A 40 -1.40 -2.74 12.76
CA VAL A 40 -0.36 -2.76 11.72
C VAL A 40 -0.53 -1.60 10.73
N PHE A 41 -1.77 -1.31 10.33
CA PHE A 41 -2.08 -0.17 9.47
C PHE A 41 -1.75 1.16 10.12
N ASP A 42 -2.14 1.36 11.39
CA ASP A 42 -1.87 2.59 12.13
C ASP A 42 -0.34 2.80 12.27
N GLU A 43 0.42 1.75 12.61
CA GLU A 43 1.88 1.81 12.67
C GLU A 43 2.50 2.15 11.29
N LEU A 44 2.03 1.52 10.21
CA LEU A 44 2.49 1.81 8.84
C LEU A 44 2.18 3.26 8.43
N ARG A 45 1.05 3.79 8.88
CA ARG A 45 0.61 5.17 8.62
C ARG A 45 1.45 6.17 9.41
N GLU A 46 1.83 5.82 10.63
CA GLU A 46 2.47 6.72 11.59
C GLU A 46 4.00 6.68 11.56
N ILE A 47 4.61 5.64 11.00
CA ILE A 47 6.08 5.52 10.95
C ILE A 47 6.74 6.67 10.14
N ASP A 48 7.88 7.17 10.60
CA ASP A 48 8.75 8.02 9.78
C ASP A 48 9.57 7.13 8.84
N ALA A 49 9.00 6.82 7.68
CA ALA A 49 9.60 5.93 6.69
C ALA A 49 10.84 6.52 6.00
N SER A 50 11.17 7.81 6.23
CA SER A 50 12.45 8.38 5.82
C SER A 50 13.62 7.98 6.73
N ARG A 51 13.30 7.59 7.98
CA ARG A 51 14.27 7.10 8.97
C ARG A 51 14.25 5.60 9.12
N TYR A 52 13.07 5.00 8.99
CA TYR A 52 12.83 3.59 9.29
C TYR A 52 12.30 2.83 8.05
N THR A 53 12.97 2.97 6.91
CA THR A 53 12.50 2.42 5.62
C THR A 53 12.30 0.90 5.64
N PHE A 54 13.20 0.15 6.29
CA PHE A 54 13.07 -1.29 6.47
C PHE A 54 11.82 -1.68 7.28
N ALA A 55 11.57 -0.99 8.39
CA ALA A 55 10.38 -1.22 9.21
C ALA A 55 9.10 -0.86 8.44
N ALA A 56 9.12 0.22 7.66
CA ALA A 56 8.00 0.58 6.80
C ALA A 56 7.71 -0.48 5.72
N ALA A 57 8.75 -1.03 5.09
CA ALA A 57 8.61 -2.15 4.16
C ALA A 57 8.06 -3.42 4.83
N ALA A 58 8.53 -3.73 6.04
CA ALA A 58 8.04 -4.87 6.82
C ALA A 58 6.56 -4.73 7.19
N LEU A 59 6.17 -3.54 7.65
CA LEU A 59 4.77 -3.22 7.96
C LEU A 59 3.88 -3.29 6.72
N LEU A 60 4.35 -2.80 5.57
CA LEU A 60 3.62 -2.92 4.30
C LEU A 60 3.41 -4.39 3.89
N ARG A 61 4.45 -5.23 4.01
CA ARG A 61 4.36 -6.67 3.74
C ARG A 61 3.36 -7.35 4.67
N LEU A 62 3.45 -7.07 5.96
CA LEU A 62 2.56 -7.65 6.97
C LEU A 62 1.11 -7.22 6.74
N PHE A 63 0.89 -5.94 6.43
CA PHE A 63 -0.44 -5.41 6.09
C PHE A 63 -1.01 -6.11 4.86
N MET A 64 -0.23 -6.20 3.78
CA MET A 64 -0.59 -6.92 2.56
C MET A 64 -0.99 -8.38 2.84
N GLU A 65 -0.16 -9.08 3.62
CA GLU A 65 -0.43 -10.47 3.98
C GLU A 65 -1.75 -10.62 4.74
N ARG A 66 -1.98 -9.79 5.76
CA ARG A 66 -3.19 -9.86 6.58
C ARG A 66 -4.44 -9.56 5.76
N VAL A 67 -4.43 -8.51 4.95
CA VAL A 67 -5.59 -8.12 4.13
C VAL A 67 -5.89 -9.18 3.08
N CYS A 68 -4.90 -9.63 2.32
CA CYS A 68 -5.13 -10.63 1.28
C CYS A 68 -5.60 -11.98 1.85
N ARG A 69 -5.03 -12.44 2.96
CA ARG A 69 -5.49 -13.69 3.60
C ARG A 69 -6.89 -13.56 4.19
N ALA A 70 -7.21 -12.43 4.83
CA ALA A 70 -8.55 -12.19 5.36
C ALA A 70 -9.60 -12.14 4.24
N TYR A 71 -9.31 -11.42 3.15
CA TYR A 71 -10.16 -11.36 1.96
C TYR A 71 -10.33 -12.74 1.32
N ALA A 72 -9.24 -13.48 1.13
CA ALA A 72 -9.30 -14.81 0.56
C ALA A 72 -10.16 -15.78 1.40
N ARG A 73 -10.08 -15.68 2.73
CA ARG A 73 -10.90 -16.44 3.67
C ARG A 73 -12.37 -16.05 3.56
N LYS A 74 -12.68 -14.75 3.57
CA LYS A 74 -14.05 -14.21 3.50
C LYS A 74 -14.75 -14.61 2.20
N CYS A 75 -14.02 -14.62 1.09
CA CYS A 75 -14.55 -14.96 -0.24
C CYS A 75 -14.47 -16.46 -0.57
N GLY A 76 -13.92 -17.31 0.30
CA GLY A 76 -13.83 -18.76 0.04
C GLY A 76 -12.87 -19.15 -1.10
N ILE A 77 -11.90 -18.30 -1.42
CA ILE A 77 -10.95 -18.51 -2.53
C ILE A 77 -9.60 -19.11 -2.08
N GLY A 78 -9.54 -19.66 -0.86
CA GLY A 78 -8.36 -20.29 -0.27
C GLY A 78 -7.31 -19.29 0.22
N ASP A 79 -7.05 -19.25 1.52
CA ASP A 79 -6.17 -18.29 2.19
C ASP A 79 -4.79 -18.86 2.59
N THR A 80 -4.54 -20.13 2.28
CA THR A 80 -3.32 -20.86 2.66
C THR A 80 -2.27 -20.87 1.54
N GLY A 81 -1.05 -21.29 1.91
CA GLY A 81 0.10 -21.39 1.00
C GLY A 81 0.88 -20.08 0.84
N ASP A 82 1.70 -20.05 -0.21
CA ASP A 82 2.53 -18.91 -0.58
C ASP A 82 1.69 -17.64 -0.78
N LEU A 83 2.19 -16.51 -0.27
CA LEU A 83 1.45 -15.25 -0.30
C LEU A 83 1.25 -14.75 -1.74
N SER A 84 2.20 -14.97 -2.65
CA SER A 84 2.09 -14.57 -4.05
C SER A 84 0.93 -15.31 -4.73
N ALA A 85 0.74 -16.59 -4.40
CA ALA A 85 -0.39 -17.38 -4.88
C ALA A 85 -1.74 -16.88 -4.31
N VAL A 86 -1.79 -16.53 -3.01
CA VAL A 86 -2.98 -15.93 -2.39
C VAL A 86 -3.35 -14.61 -3.07
N ILE A 87 -2.36 -13.74 -3.32
CA ILE A 87 -2.55 -12.46 -4.03
C ILE A 87 -3.14 -12.69 -5.44
N GLY A 88 -2.64 -13.68 -6.17
CA GLY A 88 -3.15 -14.01 -7.50
C GLY A 88 -4.62 -14.42 -7.48
N ARG A 89 -5.04 -15.20 -6.46
CA ARG A 89 -6.45 -15.55 -6.26
C ARG A 89 -7.29 -14.32 -5.92
N CYS A 90 -6.80 -13.44 -5.05
CA CYS A 90 -7.47 -12.18 -4.73
C CYS A 90 -7.67 -11.32 -5.98
N ALA A 91 -6.64 -11.17 -6.81
CA ALA A 91 -6.70 -10.39 -8.04
C ALA A 91 -7.72 -10.94 -9.05
N ASN A 92 -7.74 -12.26 -9.23
CA ASN A 92 -8.72 -12.92 -10.11
C ASN A 92 -10.17 -12.75 -9.58
N HIS A 93 -10.37 -12.81 -8.27
CA HIS A 93 -11.68 -12.59 -7.67
C HIS A 93 -12.12 -11.12 -7.78
N MET A 94 -11.21 -10.16 -7.60
CA MET A 94 -11.48 -8.73 -7.80
C MET A 94 -11.92 -8.41 -9.23
N GLU A 95 -11.27 -9.00 -10.23
CA GLU A 95 -11.66 -8.86 -11.64
C GLU A 95 -13.07 -9.39 -11.89
N ARG A 96 -13.36 -10.63 -11.46
CA ARG A 96 -14.58 -11.35 -11.85
C ARG A 96 -15.82 -10.91 -11.06
N GLU A 97 -15.69 -10.78 -9.75
CA GLU A 97 -16.85 -10.66 -8.84
C GLU A 97 -17.07 -9.22 -8.37
N LYS A 98 -16.03 -8.37 -8.43
CA LYS A 98 -16.09 -6.99 -7.93
C LYS A 98 -16.04 -5.94 -9.04
N GLY A 99 -15.88 -6.36 -10.30
CA GLY A 99 -15.80 -5.46 -11.45
C GLY A 99 -14.67 -4.43 -11.31
N ALA A 100 -13.58 -4.80 -10.60
CA ALA A 100 -12.46 -3.90 -10.40
C ALA A 100 -11.87 -3.47 -11.74
N SER A 101 -11.45 -2.20 -11.84
CA SER A 101 -10.83 -1.70 -13.06
C SER A 101 -9.55 -2.49 -13.39
N LYS A 102 -9.21 -2.56 -14.68
CA LYS A 102 -8.03 -3.29 -15.15
C LYS A 102 -6.74 -2.85 -14.47
N SER A 103 -6.58 -1.56 -14.20
CA SER A 103 -5.42 -1.02 -13.47
C SER A 103 -5.30 -1.62 -12.07
N VAL A 104 -6.41 -1.82 -11.37
CA VAL A 104 -6.42 -2.40 -10.01
C VAL A 104 -5.98 -3.84 -10.06
N PHE A 105 -6.72 -4.74 -10.70
CA PHE A 105 -6.37 -6.17 -10.59
C PHE A 105 -5.04 -6.52 -11.27
N GLN A 106 -4.61 -5.74 -12.27
CA GLN A 106 -3.38 -6.04 -13.01
C GLN A 106 -2.12 -5.83 -12.17
N ILE A 107 -2.05 -4.80 -11.33
CA ILE A 107 -0.89 -4.64 -10.44
C ILE A 107 -0.80 -5.79 -9.45
N TRP A 108 -1.92 -6.24 -8.88
CA TRP A 108 -1.95 -7.38 -7.97
C TRP A 108 -1.57 -8.69 -8.68
N ARG A 109 -2.00 -8.89 -9.93
CA ARG A 109 -1.51 -10.00 -10.76
C ARG A 109 0.00 -9.94 -10.97
N THR A 110 0.56 -8.76 -11.25
CA THR A 110 2.00 -8.56 -11.36
C THR A 110 2.72 -8.95 -10.06
N LEU A 111 2.18 -8.58 -8.90
CA LEU A 111 2.76 -8.98 -7.61
C LEU A 111 2.76 -10.50 -7.39
N SER A 112 1.75 -11.18 -7.96
CA SER A 112 1.62 -12.64 -7.89
C SER A 112 2.61 -13.36 -8.81
N SER A 113 2.84 -12.86 -10.02
CA SER A 113 3.61 -13.57 -11.06
C SER A 113 5.05 -13.09 -11.25
N ASN A 114 5.37 -11.87 -10.80
CA ASN A 114 6.71 -11.30 -10.92
C ASN A 114 7.38 -11.19 -9.54
N ALA A 115 8.14 -12.22 -9.18
CA ALA A 115 8.89 -12.25 -7.93
C ALA A 115 9.90 -11.11 -7.80
N GLN A 116 10.40 -10.54 -8.91
CA GLN A 116 11.37 -9.44 -8.92
C GLN A 116 10.72 -8.07 -8.83
N HIS A 117 9.38 -7.98 -8.84
CA HIS A 117 8.72 -6.71 -8.63
C HIS A 117 9.04 -6.17 -7.24
N TYR A 118 9.31 -4.87 -7.11
CA TYR A 118 9.77 -4.24 -5.86
C TYR A 118 8.75 -4.32 -4.71
N LEU A 119 7.48 -4.63 -5.03
CA LEU A 119 6.39 -4.87 -4.07
C LEU A 119 5.96 -6.34 -3.97
N SER A 120 6.64 -7.25 -4.65
CA SER A 120 6.31 -8.67 -4.53
C SER A 120 6.49 -9.12 -3.07
N PRO A 121 5.73 -10.10 -2.59
CA PRO A 121 5.92 -10.68 -1.25
C PRO A 121 7.37 -11.11 -0.97
N GLY A 122 8.04 -11.62 -2.00
CA GLY A 122 9.43 -12.05 -1.97
C GLY A 122 10.38 -10.87 -1.79
N THR A 123 10.24 -9.82 -2.60
CA THR A 123 11.11 -8.63 -2.52
C THR A 123 10.91 -7.88 -1.20
N LEU A 124 9.66 -7.68 -0.77
CA LEU A 124 9.38 -7.08 0.53
C LEU A 124 9.97 -7.92 1.68
N GLY A 125 9.99 -9.25 1.53
CA GLY A 125 10.67 -10.15 2.47
C GLY A 125 12.20 -10.02 2.42
N ALA A 126 12.77 -9.88 1.23
CA ALA A 126 14.21 -9.71 1.03
C ALA A 126 14.74 -8.43 1.68
N TYR A 127 13.96 -7.35 1.71
CA TYR A 127 14.32 -6.15 2.48
C TYR A 127 14.53 -6.46 3.97
N ILE A 128 13.72 -7.36 4.55
CA ILE A 128 13.82 -7.70 5.99
C ILE A 128 15.00 -8.64 6.26
N HIS A 129 15.25 -9.58 5.34
CA HIS A 129 16.26 -10.62 5.51
C HIS A 129 17.65 -10.26 4.94
N GLY A 130 17.86 -9.01 4.54
CA GLY A 130 19.18 -8.48 4.14
C GLY A 130 19.55 -8.69 2.67
N GLY A 131 18.59 -8.98 1.79
CA GLY A 131 18.83 -9.20 0.36
C GLY A 131 18.96 -7.93 -0.49
N THR A 132 18.25 -6.86 -0.11
CA THR A 132 18.23 -5.57 -0.82
C THR A 132 17.84 -4.43 0.13
N THR A 133 18.04 -3.19 -0.29
CA THR A 133 17.67 -2.00 0.49
C THR A 133 16.37 -1.39 -0.06
N PRO A 134 15.33 -1.17 0.76
CA PRO A 134 14.11 -0.53 0.32
C PRO A 134 14.32 0.96 0.06
N VAL A 135 13.65 1.48 -0.96
CA VAL A 135 13.65 2.91 -1.29
C VAL A 135 12.29 3.52 -0.95
N LEU A 136 12.28 4.63 -0.19
CA LEU A 136 11.02 5.25 0.26
C LEU A 136 10.12 5.66 -0.91
N THR A 137 10.67 6.25 -1.96
CA THR A 137 9.89 6.68 -3.14
C THR A 137 9.20 5.50 -3.82
N GLU A 138 9.86 4.34 -3.88
CA GLU A 138 9.27 3.09 -4.37
C GLU A 138 8.12 2.63 -3.48
N LEU A 139 8.31 2.56 -2.16
CA LEU A 139 7.22 2.18 -1.24
C LEU A 139 5.98 3.08 -1.36
N ARG A 140 6.18 4.38 -1.60
CA ARG A 140 5.10 5.36 -1.76
C ARG A 140 4.37 5.24 -3.09
N ARG A 141 5.12 5.03 -4.17
CA ARG A 141 4.54 4.69 -5.47
C ARG A 141 3.77 3.39 -5.37
N GLY A 142 4.35 2.40 -4.70
CA GLY A 142 3.71 1.12 -4.51
C GLY A 142 2.44 1.19 -3.69
N TRP A 143 2.42 1.97 -2.60
CA TRP A 143 1.18 2.24 -1.87
C TRP A 143 0.11 2.82 -2.80
N THR A 144 0.48 3.82 -3.60
CA THR A 144 -0.44 4.44 -4.58
C THR A 144 -1.05 3.42 -5.53
N ASP A 145 -0.21 2.55 -6.09
CA ASP A 145 -0.66 1.55 -7.06
C ASP A 145 -1.59 0.51 -6.40
N LEU A 146 -1.39 0.23 -5.11
CA LEU A 146 -2.14 -0.78 -4.35
C LEU A 146 -3.38 -0.24 -3.63
N GLU A 147 -3.47 1.08 -3.42
CA GLU A 147 -4.45 1.74 -2.54
C GLU A 147 -5.89 1.33 -2.84
N GLU A 148 -6.30 1.38 -4.12
CA GLU A 148 -7.67 1.04 -4.52
C GLU A 148 -7.99 -0.44 -4.30
N GLY A 149 -7.03 -1.33 -4.54
CA GLY A 149 -7.20 -2.77 -4.27
C GLY A 149 -7.25 -3.09 -2.78
N PHE A 150 -6.47 -2.38 -1.96
CA PHE A 150 -6.58 -2.46 -0.50
C PHE A 150 -7.96 -2.05 -0.03
N THR A 151 -8.45 -0.89 -0.47
CA THR A 151 -9.80 -0.40 -0.13
C THR A 151 -10.87 -1.41 -0.48
N LEU A 152 -10.85 -1.95 -1.71
CA LEU A 152 -11.82 -2.95 -2.15
C LEU A 152 -11.81 -4.22 -1.29
N MET A 153 -10.62 -4.73 -0.95
CA MET A 153 -10.49 -5.90 -0.09
C MET A 153 -10.97 -5.61 1.34
N LEU A 154 -10.61 -4.45 1.90
CA LEU A 154 -10.99 -4.01 3.24
C LEU A 154 -12.50 -3.81 3.36
N ASP A 155 -13.14 -3.16 2.38
CA ASP A 155 -14.60 -2.97 2.32
C ASP A 155 -15.35 -4.31 2.21
N THR A 156 -14.70 -5.36 1.71
CA THR A 156 -15.31 -6.70 1.62
C THR A 156 -15.19 -7.50 2.92
N ILE A 157 -14.16 -7.24 3.73
CA ILE A 157 -13.93 -7.96 5.01
C ILE A 157 -14.41 -7.18 6.24
N GLY A 158 -14.61 -5.86 6.12
CA GLY A 158 -15.28 -5.01 7.10
C GLY A 158 -16.75 -5.40 7.27
#